data_AF-A0A9Q2RZ76-F1
#
_entry.id   AF-A0A9Q2RZ76-F1
#
_cell.length_a   1.000
_cell.length_b   1.000
_cell.length_c   1.000
_cell.angle_alpha   90.00
_cell.angle_beta   90.00
_cell.angle_gamma   90.00
#
_symmetry.space_group_name_H-M   'P 1'
#
loop_
_entity.id
_entity.type
_entity.pdbx_description
1 polymer ?
#
loop_
_entity_poly.entity_id
_entity_poly.type
_entity_poly.pdbx_seq_one_letter_code
_entity_poly.pdbx_strand_id
1 'polypeptide(L)'
;MNHFIRLFVLPVFLLTSAVGSAWAAPDRVALVIGMADYDAVTPLANTRNDAEALADTLTDIGFDVTRVIDASLAELRSVMRDFAFRSETADLALIYFAGHGIEVQGENFLMPIDARPRTNVDVQNQSVSLKEMLAVVEKARVMRIVILDSCRDNPLGGSIDTNAVVQSALQSTDQATRGVGGLAPANPDRGTLVAFAAKDGQVALDGTQGNSPYARALMDKMAKPGLEISLMFRQVRDAVLSETRNLQEPYTYGSLTGQPFYLSGGPEDTPDVAAAEPSKSWSKLRPDQESQLLALANLGDTRSMLGLAYIRLNPDDNRFDPAEAVRFLERAVERDSPEAQMELAKLYEQGIGVEVNEARALELYQAAADQGFADAINDLGFLHYQGGLGLRPNPEKALEFFERAADLRHPEAQFNFAALIDDGLIANKGPKDAAQYLYAALRSGSQDVLNLLLERPTMFAEETRRELQAQLQAFNFYEGSIDGDIGPGTKRGIRAAYGLE
;
A
#
# COMPACT_ATOMS: atom_id res chain seq x y z
N MET A 1 -18.48 33.43 20.49
CA MET A 1 -17.11 33.51 19.94
C MET A 1 -17.10 32.52 18.80
N ASN A 2 -17.22 32.97 17.54
CA ASN A 2 -17.21 32.05 16.40
C ASN A 2 -15.84 31.38 16.34
N HIS A 3 -15.72 30.13 16.80
CA HIS A 3 -14.58 29.29 16.50
C HIS A 3 -14.67 28.97 15.01
N PHE A 4 -13.90 29.71 14.20
CA PHE A 4 -13.62 29.30 12.83
C PHE A 4 -12.79 28.02 12.94
N ILE A 5 -13.44 26.88 12.69
CA ILE A 5 -12.79 25.57 12.68
C ILE A 5 -11.70 25.61 11.60
N ARG A 6 -10.46 25.28 11.98
CA ARG A 6 -9.27 25.31 11.12
C ARG A 6 -9.15 24.03 10.30
N LEU A 7 -10.18 23.68 9.54
CA LEU A 7 -10.09 22.56 8.60
C LEU A 7 -9.28 22.97 7.38
N PHE A 8 -8.44 22.05 6.90
CA PHE A 8 -7.92 22.07 5.54
C PHE A 8 -9.09 21.89 4.58
N VAL A 9 -9.66 23.02 4.13
CA VAL A 9 -10.67 23.03 3.07
C VAL A 9 -9.95 23.33 1.78
N LEU A 10 -9.62 22.31 1.00
CA LEU A 10 -9.34 22.51 -0.42
C LEU A 10 -10.65 23.01 -1.06
N PRO A 11 -10.68 24.21 -1.66
CA PRO A 11 -11.80 24.54 -2.54
C PRO A 11 -11.83 23.48 -3.65
N VAL A 12 -13.03 22.99 -3.97
CA VAL A 12 -13.26 22.21 -5.19
C VAL A 12 -12.80 23.08 -6.38
N PHE A 13 -11.60 22.77 -6.88
CA PHE A 13 -10.82 23.29 -8.00
C PHE A 13 -10.62 24.81 -8.19
N LEU A 14 -9.34 25.23 -8.18
CA LEU A 14 -8.78 26.17 -9.15
C LEU A 14 -7.26 25.97 -9.24
N LEU A 15 -6.80 25.54 -10.42
CA LEU A 15 -5.39 25.45 -10.80
C LEU A 15 -4.66 26.76 -10.47
N THR A 16 -3.62 26.68 -9.65
CA THR A 16 -2.53 27.64 -9.71
C THR A 16 -1.22 26.88 -9.78
N SER A 17 -0.54 27.04 -10.92
CA SER A 17 0.81 26.55 -11.15
C SER A 17 1.79 27.34 -10.30
N ALA A 18 2.36 26.68 -9.29
CA ALA A 18 3.55 27.15 -8.61
C ALA A 18 4.75 26.32 -9.07
N VAL A 19 5.73 27.02 -9.67
CA VAL A 19 6.98 26.46 -10.16
C VAL A 19 7.95 26.28 -9.00
N GLY A 20 8.55 25.09 -8.92
CA GLY A 20 9.89 24.88 -8.35
C GLY A 20 9.93 24.02 -7.09
N SER A 21 10.05 22.70 -7.28
CA SER A 21 10.51 21.78 -6.24
C SER A 21 11.80 21.12 -6.72
N ALA A 22 12.84 21.15 -5.88
CA ALA A 22 14.06 20.39 -6.11
C ALA A 22 13.69 18.91 -6.15
N TRP A 23 14.14 18.22 -7.19
CA TRP A 23 13.77 16.85 -7.49
C TRP A 23 14.54 15.93 -6.53
N ALA A 24 13.83 15.30 -5.57
CA ALA A 24 14.30 14.06 -4.97
C ALA A 24 13.84 12.92 -5.88
N ALA A 25 14.73 11.98 -6.21
CA ALA A 25 14.32 10.76 -6.91
C ALA A 25 13.28 10.02 -6.05
N PRO A 26 12.30 9.31 -6.64
CA PRO A 26 11.32 8.55 -5.85
C PRO A 26 12.06 7.56 -4.95
N ASP A 27 11.81 7.63 -3.63
CA ASP A 27 12.44 6.75 -2.65
C ASP A 27 11.85 5.35 -2.75
N ARG A 28 12.58 4.46 -3.43
CA ARG A 28 12.22 3.05 -3.63
C ARG A 28 13.12 2.19 -2.78
N VAL A 29 12.57 1.48 -1.81
CA VAL A 29 13.34 0.60 -0.93
C VAL A 29 12.92 -0.85 -1.12
N ALA A 30 13.88 -1.75 -1.12
CA ALA A 30 13.62 -3.19 -1.18
C ALA A 30 14.36 -3.96 -0.09
N LEU A 31 13.71 -4.95 0.49
CA LEU A 31 14.30 -5.98 1.33
C LEU A 31 14.21 -7.31 0.60
N VAL A 32 15.37 -7.82 0.18
CA VAL A 32 15.46 -9.07 -0.59
C VAL A 32 16.08 -10.15 0.27
N ILE A 33 15.29 -11.17 0.58
CA ILE A 33 15.60 -12.24 1.51
C ILE A 33 15.72 -13.56 0.76
N GLY A 34 16.87 -14.22 0.87
CA GLY A 34 17.09 -15.57 0.36
C GLY A 34 17.48 -16.53 1.47
N MET A 35 16.78 -17.64 1.60
CA MET A 35 17.05 -18.69 2.59
C MET A 35 17.28 -20.02 1.88
N ALA A 36 18.49 -20.56 2.00
CA ALA A 36 19.02 -21.69 1.25
C ALA A 36 19.62 -22.76 2.17
N ASP A 37 20.51 -22.37 3.10
CA ASP A 37 21.30 -23.30 3.92
C ASP A 37 20.65 -23.56 5.28
N TYR A 38 19.55 -24.32 5.26
CA TYR A 38 18.76 -24.63 6.45
C TYR A 38 19.43 -25.67 7.37
N ASP A 39 19.40 -25.41 8.68
CA ASP A 39 19.98 -26.29 9.71
C ASP A 39 19.26 -27.65 9.84
N ALA A 40 17.92 -27.64 9.70
CA ALA A 40 17.06 -28.75 10.09
C ALA A 40 16.07 -29.21 9.01
N VAL A 41 15.98 -28.49 7.89
CA VAL A 41 15.11 -28.85 6.75
C VAL A 41 15.94 -28.90 5.47
N THR A 42 15.36 -29.46 4.40
CA THR A 42 16.06 -29.64 3.13
C THR A 42 16.58 -28.30 2.59
N PRO A 43 17.87 -28.18 2.26
CA PRO A 43 18.41 -26.98 1.63
C PRO A 43 17.76 -26.68 0.28
N LEU A 44 17.63 -25.39 -0.04
CA LEU A 44 17.10 -24.91 -1.32
C LEU A 44 18.23 -24.22 -2.08
N ALA A 45 18.75 -24.86 -3.13
CA ALA A 45 19.98 -24.41 -3.77
C ALA A 45 19.78 -23.12 -4.60
N ASN A 46 18.59 -22.90 -5.18
CA ASN A 46 18.37 -21.78 -6.10
C ASN A 46 17.85 -20.51 -5.41
N THR A 47 17.29 -20.59 -4.20
CA THR A 47 16.74 -19.43 -3.49
C THR A 47 17.77 -18.34 -3.22
N ARG A 48 19.03 -18.72 -2.96
CA ARG A 48 20.15 -17.77 -2.89
C ARG A 48 20.38 -17.07 -4.22
N ASN A 49 20.43 -17.82 -5.33
CA ASN A 49 20.66 -17.28 -6.67
C ASN A 49 19.51 -16.33 -7.07
N ASP A 50 18.27 -16.73 -6.78
CA ASP A 50 17.06 -15.95 -7.05
C ASP A 50 17.09 -14.61 -6.30
N ALA A 51 17.38 -14.65 -5.00
CA ALA A 51 17.48 -13.45 -4.17
C ALA A 51 18.62 -12.53 -4.62
N GLU A 52 19.80 -13.08 -4.93
CA GLU A 52 20.94 -12.28 -5.40
C GLU A 52 20.63 -11.62 -6.75
N ALA A 53 20.13 -12.37 -7.73
CA ALA A 53 19.83 -11.86 -9.06
C ALA A 53 18.66 -10.85 -9.07
N LEU A 54 17.63 -11.08 -8.25
CA LEU A 54 16.52 -10.13 -8.12
C LEU A 54 16.98 -8.84 -7.43
N ALA A 55 17.83 -8.94 -6.41
CA ALA A 55 18.39 -7.76 -5.75
C ALA A 55 19.24 -6.92 -6.72
N ASP A 56 20.04 -7.55 -7.59
CA ASP A 56 20.77 -6.85 -8.64
C ASP A 56 19.80 -6.17 -9.62
N THR A 57 18.76 -6.89 -10.07
CA THR A 57 17.72 -6.33 -10.96
C THR A 57 17.01 -5.12 -10.35
N LEU A 58 16.66 -5.18 -9.06
CA LEU A 58 16.02 -4.08 -8.35
C LEU A 58 16.95 -2.88 -8.21
N THR A 59 18.24 -3.13 -7.94
CA THR A 59 19.26 -2.08 -7.90
C THR A 59 19.38 -1.38 -9.25
N ASP A 60 19.41 -2.14 -10.36
CA ASP A 60 19.53 -1.63 -11.72
C ASP A 60 18.34 -0.75 -12.14
N ILE A 61 17.15 -0.99 -11.57
CA ILE A 61 15.94 -0.17 -11.83
C ILE A 61 15.72 0.90 -10.74
N GLY A 62 16.71 1.17 -9.90
CA GLY A 62 16.76 2.33 -9.00
C GLY A 62 16.19 2.12 -7.60
N PHE A 63 16.15 0.88 -7.10
CA PHE A 63 15.86 0.64 -5.68
C PHE A 63 17.11 0.75 -4.82
N ASP A 64 16.94 1.25 -3.61
CA ASP A 64 17.84 1.05 -2.50
C ASP A 64 17.55 -0.33 -1.86
N VAL A 65 18.44 -1.29 -2.13
CA VAL A 65 18.24 -2.70 -1.79
C VAL A 65 19.01 -3.10 -0.55
N THR A 66 18.30 -3.64 0.44
CA THR A 66 18.86 -4.37 1.58
C THR A 66 18.80 -5.87 1.28
N ARG A 67 19.95 -6.50 1.11
CA ARG A 67 20.04 -7.94 0.83
C ARG A 67 20.32 -8.73 2.10
N VAL A 68 19.57 -9.80 2.32
CA VAL A 68 19.73 -10.72 3.45
C VAL A 68 19.76 -12.15 2.92
N ILE A 69 20.85 -12.87 3.19
CA ILE A 69 20.97 -14.27 2.78
C ILE A 69 21.28 -15.13 4.00
N ASP A 70 20.55 -16.24 4.16
CA ASP A 70 20.75 -17.24 5.21
C ASP A 70 20.81 -16.61 6.61
N ALA A 71 19.85 -15.73 6.92
CA ALA A 71 19.77 -15.09 8.23
C ALA A 71 19.05 -15.97 9.26
N SER A 72 19.55 -15.93 10.50
CA SER A 72 18.83 -16.45 11.67
C SER A 72 17.56 -15.65 11.93
N LEU A 73 16.64 -16.20 12.73
CA LEU A 73 15.42 -15.49 13.13
C LEU A 73 15.71 -14.15 13.82
N ALA A 74 16.74 -14.09 14.66
CA ALA A 74 17.11 -12.89 15.39
C ALA A 74 17.60 -11.77 14.44
N GLU A 75 18.44 -12.14 13.47
CA GLU A 75 18.94 -11.23 12.43
C GLU A 75 17.81 -10.76 11.53
N LEU A 76 16.97 -11.69 11.04
CA LEU A 76 15.83 -11.36 10.18
C LEU A 76 14.88 -10.37 10.86
N ARG A 77 14.52 -10.60 12.12
CA ARG A 77 13.69 -9.65 12.91
C ARG A 77 14.37 -8.30 13.10
N SER A 78 15.69 -8.25 13.21
CA SER A 78 16.41 -6.97 13.31
C SER A 78 16.34 -6.19 12.01
N VAL A 79 16.66 -6.84 10.88
CA VAL A 79 16.61 -6.20 9.57
C VAL A 79 15.20 -5.74 9.22
N MET A 80 14.18 -6.54 9.55
CA MET A 80 12.78 -6.14 9.35
C MET A 80 12.40 -4.88 10.13
N ARG A 81 12.88 -4.71 11.37
CA ARG A 81 12.62 -3.48 12.14
C ARG A 81 13.29 -2.26 11.51
N ASP A 82 14.54 -2.41 11.08
CA ASP A 82 15.29 -1.32 10.44
C ASP A 82 14.65 -0.94 9.09
N PHE A 83 14.24 -1.94 8.31
CA PHE A 83 13.55 -1.74 7.04
C PHE A 83 12.16 -1.11 7.24
N ALA A 84 11.43 -1.48 8.29
CA ALA A 84 10.13 -0.88 8.61
C ALA A 84 10.22 0.62 8.90
N PHE A 85 11.30 1.07 9.54
CA PHE A 85 11.53 2.50 9.76
C PHE A 85 11.85 3.24 8.45
N ARG A 86 12.66 2.63 7.59
CA ARG A 86 13.01 3.19 6.27
C ARG A 86 11.81 3.22 5.32
N SER A 87 10.93 2.22 5.39
CA SER A 87 9.76 2.14 4.51
C SER A 87 8.77 3.29 4.73
N GLU A 88 8.71 3.89 5.91
CA GLU A 88 7.75 4.96 6.23
C GLU A 88 7.84 6.21 5.34
N THR A 89 9.01 6.51 4.77
CA THR A 89 9.21 7.63 3.83
C THR A 89 9.28 7.19 2.38
N ALA A 90 9.41 5.88 2.14
CA ALA A 90 9.49 5.36 0.80
C ALA A 90 8.14 5.49 0.09
N ASP A 91 8.17 5.93 -1.16
CA ASP A 91 7.00 5.85 -2.03
C ASP A 91 6.64 4.40 -2.29
N LEU A 92 7.67 3.57 -2.44
CA LEU A 92 7.54 2.15 -2.71
C LEU A 92 8.42 1.33 -1.76
N ALA A 93 7.78 0.42 -1.03
CA ALA A 93 8.48 -0.60 -0.27
C ALA A 93 8.18 -1.99 -0.84
N LEU A 94 9.23 -2.74 -1.14
CA LEU A 94 9.16 -4.10 -1.65
C LEU A 94 9.87 -5.08 -0.72
N ILE A 95 9.21 -6.18 -0.36
CA ILE A 95 9.85 -7.35 0.23
C ILE A 95 9.80 -8.48 -0.79
N TYR A 96 10.93 -9.12 -1.05
CA TYR A 96 11.00 -10.40 -1.74
C TYR A 96 11.56 -11.44 -0.81
N PHE A 97 10.91 -12.60 -0.73
CA PHE A 97 11.36 -13.74 0.04
C PHE A 97 11.45 -14.98 -0.85
N ALA A 98 12.62 -15.60 -0.92
CA ALA A 98 12.84 -16.92 -1.50
C ALA A 98 13.29 -17.88 -0.41
N GLY A 99 12.57 -18.99 -0.21
CA GLY A 99 12.83 -19.93 0.89
C GLY A 99 11.68 -20.88 1.19
N HIS A 100 11.75 -21.60 2.30
CA HIS A 100 10.64 -22.42 2.79
C HIS A 100 9.53 -21.56 3.38
N GLY A 101 8.30 -21.84 2.96
CA GLY A 101 7.08 -21.28 3.52
C GLY A 101 6.15 -22.38 4.01
N ILE A 102 5.43 -22.14 5.10
CA ILE A 102 4.47 -23.09 5.67
C ILE A 102 3.21 -22.37 6.15
N GLU A 103 2.04 -22.95 5.86
CA GLU A 103 0.78 -22.51 6.42
C GLU A 103 0.45 -23.24 7.72
N VAL A 104 0.12 -22.47 8.75
CA VAL A 104 -0.42 -22.98 10.02
C VAL A 104 -1.70 -22.20 10.34
N GLN A 105 -2.83 -22.91 10.42
CA GLN A 105 -4.13 -22.33 10.77
C GLN A 105 -4.56 -21.15 9.86
N GLY A 106 -4.31 -21.25 8.55
CA GLY A 106 -4.65 -20.19 7.60
C GLY A 106 -3.71 -18.98 7.62
N GLU A 107 -2.58 -19.07 8.33
CA GLU A 107 -1.54 -18.04 8.34
C GLU A 107 -0.23 -18.56 7.74
N ASN A 108 0.40 -17.72 6.93
CA ASN A 108 1.65 -18.00 6.23
C ASN A 108 2.85 -17.66 7.09
N PHE A 109 3.77 -18.60 7.24
CA PHE A 109 5.03 -18.44 7.94
C PHE A 109 6.20 -18.71 7.00
N LEU A 110 7.23 -17.87 7.11
CA LEU A 110 8.44 -17.89 6.32
C LEU A 110 9.60 -18.30 7.24
N MET A 111 10.27 -19.39 6.88
CA MET A 111 11.25 -20.03 7.77
C MET A 111 12.65 -19.44 7.60
N PRO A 112 13.29 -18.94 8.67
CA PRO A 112 14.72 -18.64 8.69
C PRO A 112 15.56 -19.92 8.76
N ILE A 113 16.87 -19.80 8.50
CA ILE A 113 17.76 -20.98 8.38
C ILE A 113 17.92 -21.78 9.67
N ASP A 114 17.80 -21.13 10.82
CA ASP A 114 17.97 -21.72 12.16
C ASP A 114 16.66 -22.31 12.72
N ALA A 115 15.55 -22.24 11.96
CA ALA A 115 14.27 -22.79 12.37
C ALA A 115 14.33 -24.32 12.44
N ARG A 116 13.90 -24.89 13.59
CA ARG A 116 13.83 -26.33 13.83
C ARG A 116 12.44 -26.75 14.34
N PRO A 117 11.35 -26.41 13.62
CA PRO A 117 10.01 -26.64 14.13
C PRO A 117 9.66 -28.14 14.15
N ARG A 118 9.02 -28.58 15.24
CA ARG A 118 8.46 -29.94 15.38
C ARG A 118 6.95 -29.93 15.58
N THR A 119 6.41 -28.79 16.00
CA THR A 119 4.99 -28.54 16.27
C THR A 119 4.55 -27.25 15.59
N ASN A 120 3.23 -27.05 15.47
CA ASN A 120 2.66 -25.78 15.00
C ASN A 120 3.08 -24.58 15.85
N VAL A 121 3.24 -24.77 17.17
CA VAL A 121 3.70 -23.73 18.10
C VAL A 121 5.16 -23.38 17.82
N ASP A 122 5.99 -24.36 17.46
CA ASP A 122 7.37 -24.09 17.07
C ASP A 122 7.43 -23.27 15.78
N VAL A 123 6.58 -23.57 14.78
CA VAL A 123 6.50 -22.78 13.54
C VAL A 123 6.21 -21.31 13.87
N GLN A 124 5.22 -21.05 14.72
CA GLN A 124 4.84 -19.69 15.13
C GLN A 124 5.97 -18.97 15.88
N ASN A 125 6.70 -19.67 16.74
CA ASN A 125 7.75 -19.06 17.55
C ASN A 125 9.09 -18.88 16.81
N GLN A 126 9.36 -19.75 15.82
CA GLN A 126 10.66 -19.87 15.15
C GLN A 126 10.65 -19.32 13.71
N SER A 127 9.54 -18.75 13.25
CA SER A 127 9.38 -18.20 11.90
C SER A 127 8.87 -16.76 11.94
N VAL A 128 8.80 -16.14 10.77
CA VAL A 128 8.17 -14.82 10.58
C VAL A 128 6.88 -15.00 9.81
N SER A 129 5.79 -14.39 10.25
CA SER A 129 4.52 -14.49 9.54
C SER A 129 4.37 -13.47 8.39
N LEU A 130 3.51 -13.78 7.42
CA LEU A 130 3.17 -12.82 6.36
C LEU A 130 2.55 -11.53 6.93
N LYS A 131 1.83 -11.61 8.05
CA LYS A 131 1.30 -10.40 8.71
C LYS A 131 2.44 -9.52 9.23
N GLU A 132 3.48 -10.13 9.81
CA GLU A 132 4.68 -9.39 10.21
C GLU A 132 5.37 -8.75 9.00
N MET A 133 5.48 -9.45 7.86
CA MET A 133 6.03 -8.88 6.62
C MET A 133 5.19 -7.72 6.06
N LEU A 134 3.86 -7.84 6.11
CA LEU A 134 2.95 -6.78 5.68
C LEU A 134 3.08 -5.53 6.58
N ALA A 135 3.17 -5.73 7.90
CA ALA A 135 3.37 -4.63 8.86
C ALA A 135 4.67 -3.85 8.61
N VAL A 136 5.71 -4.52 8.11
CA VAL A 136 7.00 -3.87 7.77
C VAL A 136 6.87 -2.89 6.61
N VAL A 137 6.05 -3.19 5.60
CA VAL A 137 5.83 -2.29 4.45
C VAL A 137 4.64 -1.37 4.63
N GLU A 138 3.77 -1.64 5.61
CA GLU A 138 2.49 -0.95 5.83
C GLU A 138 2.61 0.57 5.80
N LYS A 139 3.72 1.13 6.26
CA LYS A 139 3.89 2.57 6.34
C LYS A 139 4.39 3.28 5.08
N ALA A 140 4.82 2.56 4.04
CA ALA A 140 5.17 3.15 2.76
C ALA A 140 4.02 3.98 2.18
N ARG A 141 4.33 5.01 1.39
CA ARG A 141 3.36 6.04 1.04
C ARG A 141 2.41 5.61 -0.06
N VAL A 142 2.95 5.08 -1.14
CA VAL A 142 2.21 4.85 -2.38
C VAL A 142 1.93 3.37 -2.56
N MET A 143 2.97 2.55 -2.57
CA MET A 143 2.87 1.14 -2.94
C MET A 143 3.64 0.24 -1.98
N ARG A 144 3.04 -0.91 -1.68
CA ARG A 144 3.57 -1.94 -0.79
C ARG A 144 3.52 -3.25 -1.51
N ILE A 145 4.65 -3.93 -1.65
CA ILE A 145 4.73 -5.18 -2.41
C ILE A 145 5.40 -6.22 -1.53
N VAL A 146 4.75 -7.36 -1.34
CA VAL A 146 5.37 -8.54 -0.74
C VAL A 146 5.31 -9.68 -1.75
N ILE A 147 6.47 -10.18 -2.15
CA ILE A 147 6.60 -11.27 -3.13
C ILE A 147 7.15 -12.49 -2.41
N LEU A 148 6.38 -13.57 -2.42
CA LEU A 148 6.73 -14.84 -1.79
C LEU A 148 7.04 -15.86 -2.88
N ASP A 149 8.34 -16.07 -3.09
CA ASP A 149 8.90 -17.14 -3.93
C ASP A 149 9.27 -18.35 -3.06
N SER A 150 8.29 -18.81 -2.30
CA SER A 150 8.49 -19.89 -1.36
C SER A 150 7.90 -21.20 -1.87
N CYS A 151 8.64 -22.30 -1.66
CA CYS A 151 8.10 -23.63 -1.83
C CYS A 151 6.98 -23.86 -0.81
N ARG A 152 5.83 -24.35 -1.30
CA ARG A 152 4.61 -24.66 -0.54
C ARG A 152 4.61 -26.08 0.05
N ASP A 153 5.65 -26.86 -0.21
CA ASP A 153 5.79 -28.19 0.34
C ASP A 153 6.09 -28.10 1.83
N ASN A 154 5.29 -28.79 2.67
CA ASN A 154 5.56 -28.85 4.11
C ASN A 154 6.94 -29.49 4.34
N PRO A 155 7.96 -28.71 4.74
CA PRO A 155 9.33 -29.21 4.85
C PRO A 155 9.49 -30.21 6.00
N LEU A 156 8.47 -30.33 6.85
CA LEU A 156 8.45 -31.19 8.04
C LEU A 156 7.86 -32.57 7.76
N GLY A 157 7.29 -32.81 6.57
CA GLY A 157 6.54 -34.04 6.28
C GLY A 157 5.36 -34.25 7.24
N GLY A 158 4.66 -35.40 7.15
CA GLY A 158 3.53 -35.74 8.03
C GLY A 158 3.86 -35.97 9.51
N SER A 159 4.95 -35.39 10.02
CA SER A 159 5.51 -35.61 11.35
C SER A 159 5.13 -34.56 12.39
N ILE A 160 4.32 -33.56 12.02
CA ILE A 160 3.73 -32.62 12.98
C ILE A 160 2.64 -33.35 13.76
N ASP A 161 2.86 -33.58 15.04
CA ASP A 161 1.85 -34.09 15.96
C ASP A 161 0.78 -33.01 16.18
N THR A 162 -0.28 -33.06 15.37
CA THR A 162 -1.41 -32.10 15.44
C THR A 162 -2.23 -32.24 16.73
N ASN A 163 -1.90 -33.17 17.62
CA ASN A 163 -2.62 -33.41 18.86
C ASN A 163 -2.01 -32.70 20.09
N ALA A 164 -0.89 -31.98 19.93
CA ALA A 164 -0.29 -31.23 21.03
C ALA A 164 -0.93 -29.84 21.18
N VAL A 165 -2.23 -29.80 21.51
CA VAL A 165 -2.86 -28.60 22.10
C VAL A 165 -3.31 -28.92 23.52
N VAL A 166 -2.75 -28.14 24.43
CA VAL A 166 -3.07 -28.07 25.85
C VAL A 166 -4.58 -27.93 26.06
N GLN A 167 -5.13 -28.80 26.91
CA GLN A 167 -6.44 -28.65 27.51
C GLN A 167 -6.53 -27.32 28.27
N SER A 168 -7.13 -26.29 27.68
CA SER A 168 -7.96 -25.35 28.44
C SER A 168 -8.80 -24.44 27.52
N ALA A 169 -10.11 -24.47 27.77
CA ALA A 169 -11.15 -23.50 27.38
C ALA A 169 -11.80 -23.63 25.98
N LEU A 170 -12.67 -24.63 25.87
CA LEU A 170 -14.10 -24.56 25.45
C LEU A 170 -14.52 -23.86 24.14
N GLN A 171 -15.12 -24.71 23.29
CA GLN A 171 -16.27 -24.49 22.40
C GLN A 171 -16.09 -23.66 21.11
N SER A 172 -15.78 -24.37 20.02
CA SER A 172 -16.56 -24.27 18.78
C SER A 172 -16.37 -25.52 17.92
N THR A 173 -17.45 -25.92 17.29
CA THR A 173 -17.73 -27.15 16.54
C THR A 173 -16.84 -27.40 15.32
N ASP A 174 -16.44 -28.67 15.17
CA ASP A 174 -16.14 -29.41 13.95
C ASP A 174 -15.88 -28.63 12.65
N GLN A 175 -14.60 -28.45 12.31
CA GLN A 175 -14.08 -28.77 10.98
C GLN A 175 -12.63 -29.24 11.11
N ALA A 176 -12.40 -30.54 10.90
CA ALA A 176 -11.07 -31.10 10.73
C ALA A 176 -10.50 -30.65 9.37
N THR A 177 -9.82 -29.51 9.34
CA THR A 177 -8.95 -29.13 8.22
C THR A 177 -7.67 -29.96 8.29
N ARG A 178 -7.64 -31.05 7.52
CA ARG A 178 -6.37 -31.67 7.13
C ARG A 178 -5.63 -30.65 6.26
N GLY A 179 -4.66 -29.94 6.83
CA GLY A 179 -3.77 -29.07 6.08
C GLY A 179 -2.95 -29.90 5.11
N VAL A 180 -3.33 -29.88 3.84
CA VAL A 180 -2.43 -30.23 2.73
C VAL A 180 -1.48 -29.03 2.62
N GLY A 181 -0.17 -29.24 2.71
CA GLY A 181 0.84 -28.18 2.78
C GLY A 181 0.66 -27.09 1.70
N GLY A 182 0.87 -25.83 2.07
CA GLY A 182 0.58 -24.67 1.24
C GLY A 182 0.89 -23.33 1.92
N LEU A 183 0.65 -22.22 1.21
CA LEU A 183 0.49 -20.88 1.77
C LEU A 183 -0.96 -20.41 1.55
N ALA A 184 -1.62 -19.92 2.59
CA ALA A 184 -2.97 -19.35 2.58
C ALA A 184 -3.08 -18.09 1.71
N PRO A 185 -4.28 -17.80 1.16
CA PRO A 185 -4.60 -16.52 0.54
C PRO A 185 -4.32 -15.31 1.47
N ALA A 186 -3.86 -14.19 0.90
CA ALA A 186 -3.66 -12.94 1.64
C ALA A 186 -4.85 -11.98 1.47
N ASN A 187 -5.13 -11.16 2.49
CA ASN A 187 -6.12 -10.08 2.45
C ASN A 187 -5.49 -8.75 2.89
N PRO A 188 -4.66 -8.11 2.05
CA PRO A 188 -3.90 -6.93 2.44
C PRO A 188 -4.67 -5.62 2.21
N ASP A 189 -4.23 -4.56 2.89
CA ASP A 189 -4.85 -3.22 2.82
C ASP A 189 -4.67 -2.54 1.45
N ARG A 190 -5.32 -1.38 1.26
CA ARG A 190 -5.28 -0.63 -0.01
C ARG A 190 -3.85 -0.22 -0.40
N GLY A 191 -3.52 -0.36 -1.68
CA GLY A 191 -2.18 -0.05 -2.20
C GLY A 191 -1.12 -1.08 -1.77
N THR A 192 -1.57 -2.27 -1.36
CA THR A 192 -0.71 -3.41 -1.02
C THR A 192 -0.98 -4.57 -1.95
N LEU A 193 0.10 -5.13 -2.50
CA LEU A 193 0.07 -6.29 -3.36
C LEU A 193 0.89 -7.42 -2.75
N VAL A 194 0.29 -8.60 -2.66
CA VAL A 194 1.00 -9.83 -2.28
C VAL A 194 1.05 -10.75 -3.47
N ALA A 195 2.24 -11.04 -3.98
CA ALA A 195 2.45 -11.96 -5.09
C ALA A 195 3.02 -13.28 -4.58
N PHE A 196 2.43 -14.39 -5.01
CA PHE A 196 2.91 -15.74 -4.73
C PHE A 196 3.42 -16.37 -6.02
N ALA A 197 4.55 -17.06 -5.94
CA ALA A 197 5.11 -17.81 -7.06
C ALA A 197 4.19 -18.96 -7.54
N ALA A 198 3.29 -19.45 -6.69
CA ALA A 198 2.29 -20.45 -7.02
C ALA A 198 0.98 -20.17 -6.28
N LYS A 199 -0.16 -20.46 -6.93
CA LYS A 199 -1.51 -20.39 -6.36
C LYS A 199 -1.75 -21.50 -5.33
N ASP A 200 -2.89 -21.40 -4.66
CA ASP A 200 -3.30 -22.40 -3.68
C ASP A 200 -3.36 -23.83 -4.24
N GLY A 201 -2.80 -24.79 -3.48
CA GLY A 201 -2.71 -26.19 -3.86
C GLY A 201 -1.65 -26.56 -4.92
N GLN A 202 -0.76 -25.64 -5.33
CA GLN A 202 0.38 -25.93 -6.22
C GLN A 202 1.74 -25.68 -5.55
N VAL A 203 2.79 -26.34 -6.03
CA VAL A 203 4.16 -26.17 -5.53
C VAL A 203 4.93 -25.22 -6.45
N ALA A 204 5.61 -24.23 -5.86
CA ALA A 204 6.55 -23.40 -6.61
C ALA A 204 7.80 -24.21 -6.97
N LEU A 205 8.14 -24.25 -8.25
CA LEU A 205 9.29 -25.01 -8.72
C LEU A 205 10.57 -24.20 -8.53
N ASP A 206 11.49 -24.69 -7.71
CA ASP A 206 12.82 -24.08 -7.52
C ASP A 206 13.66 -24.11 -8.81
N GLY A 207 13.35 -25.04 -9.74
CA GLY A 207 14.09 -25.24 -10.99
C GLY A 207 15.29 -26.18 -10.84
N THR A 208 15.95 -26.52 -11.95
CA THR A 208 17.06 -27.50 -11.96
C THR A 208 18.43 -26.89 -12.25
N GLN A 209 18.50 -25.66 -12.76
CA GLN A 209 19.74 -24.91 -13.00
C GLN A 209 19.48 -23.39 -12.96
N GLY A 210 20.33 -22.64 -12.25
CA GLY A 210 20.27 -21.18 -12.17
C GLY A 210 19.14 -20.69 -11.27
N ASN A 211 18.33 -19.78 -11.79
CA ASN A 211 17.20 -19.16 -11.09
C ASN A 211 15.89 -19.94 -11.30
N SER A 212 14.91 -19.80 -10.41
CA SER A 212 13.58 -20.41 -10.55
C SER A 212 12.81 -19.83 -11.77
N PRO A 213 11.86 -20.57 -12.37
CA PRO A 213 11.01 -20.04 -13.44
C PRO A 213 10.28 -18.76 -13.05
N TYR A 214 9.83 -18.65 -11.79
CA TYR A 214 9.16 -17.46 -11.29
C TYR A 214 10.12 -16.29 -11.17
N ALA A 215 11.28 -16.46 -10.51
CA ALA A 215 12.29 -15.40 -10.39
C ALA A 215 12.77 -14.91 -11.76
N ARG A 216 13.02 -15.80 -12.72
CA ARG A 216 13.37 -15.44 -14.11
C ARG A 216 12.31 -14.58 -14.77
N ALA A 217 11.06 -15.04 -14.75
CA ALA A 217 9.95 -14.31 -15.36
C ALA A 217 9.76 -12.95 -14.68
N LEU A 218 9.87 -12.90 -13.35
CA LEU A 218 9.74 -11.69 -12.55
C LEU A 218 10.81 -10.66 -12.93
N MET A 219 12.09 -11.03 -12.92
CA MET A 219 13.19 -10.16 -13.32
C MET A 219 13.03 -9.64 -14.76
N ASP A 220 12.66 -10.51 -15.72
CA ASP A 220 12.41 -10.09 -17.11
C ASP A 220 11.32 -9.02 -17.19
N LYS A 221 10.21 -9.15 -16.44
CA LYS A 221 9.12 -8.17 -16.53
C LYS A 221 9.37 -6.93 -15.69
N MET A 222 9.98 -7.04 -14.50
CA MET A 222 10.31 -5.89 -13.64
C MET A 222 11.26 -4.91 -14.32
N ALA A 223 12.20 -5.42 -15.09
CA ALA A 223 13.16 -4.59 -15.82
C ALA A 223 12.54 -3.82 -17.00
N LYS A 224 11.32 -4.17 -17.46
CA LYS A 224 10.72 -3.58 -18.66
C LYS A 224 10.25 -2.14 -18.42
N PRO A 225 10.83 -1.15 -19.12
CA PRO A 225 10.41 0.24 -19.00
C PRO A 225 8.94 0.45 -19.37
N GLY A 226 8.22 1.17 -18.52
CA GLY A 226 6.85 1.61 -18.75
C GLY A 226 5.81 0.49 -18.80
N LEU A 227 6.12 -0.71 -18.27
CA LEU A 227 5.15 -1.80 -18.13
C LEU A 227 4.33 -1.60 -16.85
N GLU A 228 3.02 -1.36 -16.99
CA GLU A 228 2.12 -1.16 -15.85
C GLU A 228 2.11 -2.42 -14.98
N ILE A 229 2.14 -2.26 -13.65
CA ILE A 229 2.39 -3.33 -12.69
C ILE A 229 1.36 -4.48 -12.73
N SER A 230 0.08 -4.21 -12.98
CA SER A 230 -0.94 -5.26 -13.11
C SER A 230 -0.73 -6.08 -14.39
N LEU A 231 -0.36 -5.42 -15.49
CA LEU A 231 0.05 -6.09 -16.72
C LEU A 231 1.37 -6.85 -16.53
N MET A 232 2.31 -6.30 -15.75
CA MET A 232 3.56 -6.96 -15.42
C MET A 232 3.33 -8.30 -14.73
N PHE A 233 2.60 -8.34 -13.61
CA PHE A 233 2.34 -9.60 -12.89
C PHE A 233 1.54 -10.60 -13.72
N ARG A 234 0.64 -10.14 -14.58
CA ARG A 234 -0.04 -11.00 -15.56
C ARG A 234 0.94 -11.61 -16.54
N GLN A 235 1.83 -10.81 -17.12
CA GLN A 235 2.86 -11.31 -18.04
C GLN A 235 3.85 -12.26 -17.35
N VAL A 236 4.12 -12.06 -16.05
CA VAL A 236 4.89 -13.02 -15.23
C VAL A 236 4.12 -14.33 -15.14
N ARG A 237 2.84 -14.29 -14.75
CA ARG A 237 2.00 -15.50 -14.65
C ARG A 237 1.96 -16.27 -15.98
N ASP A 238 1.69 -15.57 -17.08
CA ASP A 238 1.56 -16.21 -18.39
C ASP A 238 2.90 -16.83 -18.86
N ALA A 239 4.04 -16.19 -18.54
CA ALA A 239 5.37 -16.75 -18.80
C ALA A 239 5.66 -18.02 -17.98
N VAL A 240 5.34 -18.01 -16.68
CA VAL A 240 5.55 -19.16 -15.79
C VAL A 240 4.64 -20.33 -16.17
N LEU A 241 3.37 -20.07 -16.50
CA LEU A 241 2.46 -21.10 -17.01
C LEU A 241 3.01 -21.75 -18.28
N SER A 242 3.51 -20.95 -19.22
CA SER A 242 4.11 -21.46 -20.45
C SER A 242 5.36 -22.29 -20.19
N GLU A 243 6.28 -21.80 -19.37
CA GLU A 243 7.55 -22.46 -19.08
C GLU A 243 7.37 -23.77 -18.31
N THR A 244 6.47 -23.77 -17.33
CA THR A 244 6.20 -24.92 -16.46
C THR A 244 5.15 -25.86 -17.03
N ARG A 245 4.64 -25.59 -18.24
CA ARG A 245 3.56 -26.37 -18.89
C ARG A 245 2.32 -26.50 -18.01
N ASN A 246 1.92 -25.38 -17.40
CA ASN A 246 0.80 -25.23 -16.46
C ASN A 246 0.95 -25.97 -15.12
N LEU A 247 2.17 -26.36 -14.73
CA LEU A 247 2.42 -26.97 -13.41
C LEU A 247 2.46 -25.93 -12.29
N GLN A 248 2.83 -24.70 -12.60
CA GLN A 248 2.91 -23.59 -11.66
C GLN A 248 2.16 -22.38 -12.20
N GLU A 249 1.21 -21.88 -11.43
CA GLU A 249 0.46 -20.65 -11.74
C GLU A 249 0.71 -19.61 -10.65
N PRO A 250 1.48 -18.54 -10.93
CA PRO A 250 1.61 -17.42 -10.02
C PRO A 250 0.28 -16.71 -9.76
N TYR A 251 0.14 -16.14 -8.57
CA TYR A 251 -1.09 -15.46 -8.18
C TYR A 251 -0.81 -14.18 -7.39
N THR A 252 -1.65 -13.16 -7.55
CA THR A 252 -1.53 -11.88 -6.85
C THR A 252 -2.80 -11.57 -6.08
N TYR A 253 -2.65 -11.16 -4.82
CA TYR A 253 -3.72 -10.68 -3.95
C TYR A 253 -3.52 -9.20 -3.63
N GLY A 254 -4.59 -8.56 -3.17
CA GLY A 254 -4.60 -7.18 -2.73
C GLY A 254 -5.12 -6.20 -3.76
N SER A 255 -4.84 -4.93 -3.53
CA SER A 255 -5.33 -3.85 -4.38
C SER A 255 -4.20 -2.88 -4.71
N LEU A 256 -4.22 -2.41 -5.95
CA LEU A 256 -3.29 -1.42 -6.46
C LEU A 256 -3.86 -0.02 -6.22
N THR A 257 -2.99 0.99 -6.20
CA THR A 257 -3.41 2.40 -6.15
C THR A 257 -4.26 2.77 -7.37
N GLY A 258 -5.09 3.80 -7.26
CA GLY A 258 -5.91 4.29 -8.37
C GLY A 258 -5.11 4.75 -9.60
N GLN A 259 -3.85 5.11 -9.41
CA GLN A 259 -2.92 5.49 -10.46
C GLN A 259 -2.17 4.27 -11.06
N PRO A 260 -1.76 4.35 -12.35
CA PRO A 260 -0.91 3.33 -12.93
C PRO A 260 0.47 3.40 -12.29
N PHE A 261 1.07 2.23 -12.03
CA PHE A 261 2.35 2.14 -11.36
C PHE A 261 3.36 1.35 -12.19
N TYR A 262 4.62 1.77 -12.17
CA TYR A 262 5.69 1.24 -13.01
C TYR A 262 6.96 0.99 -12.18
N LEU A 263 7.51 -0.22 -12.25
CA LEU A 263 8.75 -0.55 -11.54
C LEU A 263 10.01 -0.04 -12.26
N SER A 264 9.99 0.06 -13.58
CA SER A 264 11.12 0.54 -14.39
C SER A 264 10.63 1.55 -15.44
N GLY A 265 11.41 2.61 -15.68
CA GLY A 265 11.28 3.53 -16.81
C GLY A 265 9.86 4.01 -17.12
N GLY A 266 9.12 4.47 -16.10
CA GLY A 266 7.85 5.16 -16.29
C GLY A 266 8.00 6.43 -17.15
N PRO A 267 6.93 6.91 -17.79
CA PRO A 267 6.98 8.08 -18.67
C PRO A 267 7.30 9.37 -17.89
N GLU A 268 8.59 9.71 -17.97
CA GLU A 268 9.37 10.69 -17.18
C GLU A 268 9.48 10.32 -15.71
N ASP A 269 10.65 10.54 -15.11
CA ASP A 269 10.89 10.49 -13.66
C ASP A 269 9.70 11.14 -12.94
N THR A 270 8.75 10.36 -12.41
CA THR A 270 7.58 10.90 -11.71
C THR A 270 7.92 10.94 -10.23
N PRO A 271 8.36 12.09 -9.68
CA PRO A 271 8.71 12.23 -8.28
C PRO A 271 7.47 12.57 -7.44
N ASP A 272 6.26 12.38 -7.98
CA ASP A 272 5.05 12.78 -7.29
C ASP A 272 3.84 11.94 -7.73
N VAL A 273 3.82 10.67 -7.31
CA VAL A 273 2.63 9.82 -7.44
C VAL A 273 1.50 10.34 -6.53
N ALA A 274 1.83 11.15 -5.52
CA ALA A 274 0.84 11.76 -4.62
C ALA A 274 0.13 12.96 -5.26
N ALA A 275 0.80 13.75 -6.12
CA ALA A 275 0.22 14.96 -6.73
C ALA A 275 -0.28 14.83 -8.19
N ALA A 276 -0.02 13.72 -8.88
CA ALA A 276 -0.44 13.56 -10.28
C ALA A 276 -1.93 13.18 -10.41
N GLU A 277 -2.69 13.94 -11.21
CA GLU A 277 -4.09 13.59 -11.53
C GLU A 277 -4.17 12.22 -12.24
N PRO A 278 -4.97 11.25 -11.75
CA PRO A 278 -5.03 9.90 -12.32
C PRO A 278 -5.30 9.88 -13.84
N SER A 279 -6.14 10.78 -14.35
CA SER A 279 -6.45 10.90 -15.78
C SER A 279 -5.20 11.17 -16.63
N LYS A 280 -4.30 12.05 -16.17
CA LYS A 280 -3.03 12.34 -16.84
C LYS A 280 -2.07 11.16 -16.75
N SER A 281 -1.96 10.53 -15.59
CA SER A 281 -1.09 9.36 -15.38
C SER A 281 -1.48 8.19 -16.29
N TRP A 282 -2.77 7.84 -16.33
CA TRP A 282 -3.28 6.76 -17.18
C TRP A 282 -3.19 7.09 -18.68
N SER A 283 -3.30 8.36 -19.06
CA SER A 283 -3.16 8.78 -20.47
C SER A 283 -1.77 8.50 -21.06
N LYS A 284 -0.74 8.38 -20.23
CA LYS A 284 0.62 8.03 -20.69
C LYS A 284 0.77 6.54 -21.08
N LEU A 285 -0.27 5.72 -20.89
CA LEU A 285 -0.23 4.30 -21.20
C LEU A 285 -0.07 4.04 -22.70
N ARG A 286 0.81 3.08 -23.05
CA ARG A 286 1.06 2.71 -24.44
C ARG A 286 -0.16 2.06 -25.10
N PRO A 287 -0.36 2.22 -26.43
CA PRO A 287 -1.51 1.63 -27.13
C PRO A 287 -1.63 0.10 -27.03
N ASP A 288 -0.50 -0.62 -26.98
CA ASP A 288 -0.47 -2.09 -26.81
C ASP A 288 -0.97 -2.50 -25.43
N GLN A 289 -0.69 -1.70 -24.41
CA GLN A 289 -1.16 -1.91 -23.04
C GLN A 289 -2.63 -1.52 -22.89
N GLU A 290 -3.10 -0.44 -23.51
CA GLU A 290 -4.52 -0.09 -23.55
C GLU A 290 -5.35 -1.21 -24.18
N SER A 291 -4.85 -1.83 -25.25
CA SER A 291 -5.51 -2.99 -25.88
C SER A 291 -5.62 -4.19 -24.92
N GLN A 292 -4.60 -4.42 -24.09
CA GLN A 292 -4.63 -5.44 -23.04
C GLN A 292 -5.64 -5.09 -21.93
N LEU A 293 -5.70 -3.82 -21.50
CA LEU A 293 -6.70 -3.34 -20.54
C LEU A 293 -8.13 -3.48 -21.08
N LEU A 294 -8.37 -3.23 -22.38
CA LEU A 294 -9.68 -3.42 -23.00
C LEU A 294 -10.11 -4.89 -22.96
N ALA A 295 -9.22 -5.80 -23.35
CA ALA A 295 -9.49 -7.25 -23.25
C ALA A 295 -9.81 -7.66 -21.80
N LEU A 296 -9.11 -7.05 -20.86
CA LEU A 296 -9.27 -7.27 -19.43
C LEU A 296 -10.57 -6.75 -18.85
N ALA A 297 -10.94 -5.52 -19.18
CA ALA A 297 -12.21 -4.92 -18.79
C ALA A 297 -13.37 -5.78 -19.32
N ASN A 298 -13.25 -6.37 -20.50
CA ASN A 298 -14.25 -7.28 -21.04
C ASN A 298 -14.36 -8.61 -20.27
N LEU A 299 -13.30 -9.01 -19.57
CA LEU A 299 -13.32 -10.14 -18.63
C LEU A 299 -13.75 -9.75 -17.21
N GLY A 300 -14.09 -8.48 -16.99
CA GLY A 300 -14.58 -7.99 -15.69
C GLY A 300 -13.48 -7.49 -14.75
N ASP A 301 -12.29 -7.17 -15.25
CA ASP A 301 -11.22 -6.56 -14.44
C ASP A 301 -11.53 -5.08 -14.16
N THR A 302 -11.84 -4.78 -12.90
CA THR A 302 -12.29 -3.45 -12.47
C THR A 302 -11.17 -2.40 -12.51
N ARG A 303 -9.91 -2.80 -12.25
CA ARG A 303 -8.75 -1.91 -12.40
C ARG A 303 -8.59 -1.44 -13.85
N SER A 304 -8.74 -2.36 -14.81
CA SER A 304 -8.65 -2.03 -16.23
C SER A 304 -9.79 -1.11 -16.65
N MET A 305 -11.01 -1.34 -16.15
CA MET A 305 -12.13 -0.42 -16.36
C MET A 305 -11.82 0.98 -15.80
N LEU A 306 -11.30 1.08 -14.58
CA LEU A 306 -10.89 2.34 -13.96
C LEU A 306 -9.81 3.06 -14.79
N GLY A 307 -8.74 2.35 -15.17
CA GLY A 307 -7.67 2.93 -15.97
C GLY A 307 -8.17 3.44 -17.33
N LEU A 308 -9.03 2.68 -18.00
CA LEU A 308 -9.68 3.12 -19.24
C LEU A 308 -10.58 4.33 -19.02
N ALA A 309 -11.38 4.36 -17.95
CA ALA A 309 -12.21 5.50 -17.60
C ALA A 309 -11.36 6.77 -17.39
N TYR A 310 -10.26 6.68 -16.63
CA TYR A 310 -9.36 7.81 -16.40
C TYR A 310 -8.73 8.34 -17.69
N ILE A 311 -8.32 7.47 -18.63
CA ILE A 311 -7.86 7.91 -19.97
C ILE A 311 -8.96 8.74 -20.64
N ARG A 312 -10.21 8.25 -20.61
CA ARG A 312 -11.37 8.91 -21.22
C ARG A 312 -11.81 10.19 -20.50
N LEU A 313 -11.36 10.41 -19.27
CA LEU A 313 -11.61 11.63 -18.49
C LEU A 313 -10.52 12.70 -18.64
N ASN A 314 -9.43 12.43 -19.36
CA ASN A 314 -8.39 13.44 -19.57
C ASN A 314 -8.76 14.36 -20.75
N PRO A 315 -9.10 15.65 -20.52
CA PRO A 315 -9.48 16.57 -21.59
C PRO A 315 -8.33 16.90 -22.57
N ASP A 316 -7.08 16.66 -22.16
CA ASP A 316 -5.90 16.90 -22.98
C ASP A 316 -5.53 15.70 -23.86
N ASP A 317 -6.19 14.55 -23.68
CA ASP A 317 -5.93 13.32 -24.42
C ASP A 317 -6.85 13.20 -25.66
N ASN A 318 -6.34 12.65 -26.76
CA ASN A 318 -7.12 12.47 -27.98
C ASN A 318 -8.22 11.40 -27.83
N ARG A 319 -8.18 10.59 -26.78
CA ARG A 319 -9.19 9.60 -26.41
C ARG A 319 -10.25 10.18 -25.47
N PHE A 320 -10.27 11.48 -25.16
CA PHE A 320 -11.28 12.08 -24.28
C PHE A 320 -12.72 11.73 -24.71
N ASP A 321 -13.45 11.02 -23.85
CA ASP A 321 -14.86 10.65 -24.01
C ASP A 321 -15.48 10.40 -22.62
N PRO A 322 -15.95 11.47 -21.93
CA PRO A 322 -16.55 11.34 -20.61
C PRO A 322 -17.74 10.38 -20.54
N ALA A 323 -18.53 10.26 -21.62
CA ALA A 323 -19.65 9.34 -21.66
C ALA A 323 -19.18 7.88 -21.72
N GLU A 324 -18.06 7.61 -22.41
CA GLU A 324 -17.41 6.30 -22.34
C GLU A 324 -16.79 6.02 -20.97
N ALA A 325 -16.19 7.02 -20.33
CA ALA A 325 -15.67 6.87 -18.97
C ALA A 325 -16.76 6.41 -18.00
N VAL A 326 -17.94 7.04 -18.05
CA VAL A 326 -19.12 6.66 -17.26
C VAL A 326 -19.46 5.18 -17.50
N ARG A 327 -19.51 4.72 -18.76
CA ARG A 327 -19.82 3.31 -19.06
C ARG A 327 -18.82 2.33 -18.45
N PHE A 328 -17.53 2.68 -18.44
CA PHE A 328 -16.52 1.86 -17.76
C PHE A 328 -16.71 1.86 -16.24
N LEU A 329 -16.98 3.02 -15.65
CA LEU A 329 -17.21 3.15 -14.21
C LEU A 329 -18.48 2.42 -13.78
N GLU A 330 -19.59 2.52 -14.51
CA GLU A 330 -20.83 1.78 -14.23
C GLU A 330 -20.59 0.26 -14.21
N ARG A 331 -19.87 -0.27 -15.20
CA ARG A 331 -19.47 -1.68 -15.24
C ARG A 331 -18.57 -2.09 -14.07
N ALA A 332 -17.72 -1.18 -13.58
CA ALA A 332 -16.89 -1.44 -12.41
C ALA A 332 -17.68 -1.35 -11.10
N VAL A 333 -18.68 -0.46 -11.02
CA VAL A 333 -19.62 -0.34 -9.90
C VAL A 333 -20.52 -1.57 -9.79
N GLU A 334 -20.96 -2.15 -10.92
CA GLU A 334 -21.68 -3.44 -10.96
C GLU A 334 -20.86 -4.62 -10.39
N ARG A 335 -19.56 -4.41 -10.18
CA ARG A 335 -18.60 -5.37 -9.60
C ARG A 335 -18.06 -4.87 -8.27
N ASP A 336 -18.81 -4.01 -7.60
CA ASP A 336 -18.56 -3.47 -6.27
C ASP A 336 -17.22 -2.73 -6.11
N SER A 337 -16.65 -2.17 -7.18
CA SER A 337 -15.40 -1.39 -7.07
C SER A 337 -15.63 -0.08 -6.29
N PRO A 338 -15.07 0.08 -5.07
CA PRO A 338 -15.30 1.28 -4.27
C PRO A 338 -14.69 2.53 -4.88
N GLU A 339 -13.55 2.39 -5.57
CA GLU A 339 -12.95 3.50 -6.30
C GLU A 339 -13.83 3.94 -7.47
N ALA A 340 -14.41 2.99 -8.23
CA ALA A 340 -15.32 3.34 -9.31
C ALA A 340 -16.61 3.98 -8.80
N GLN A 341 -17.10 3.56 -7.62
CA GLN A 341 -18.24 4.20 -6.96
C GLN A 341 -17.93 5.67 -6.65
N MET A 342 -16.80 5.95 -6.01
CA MET A 342 -16.40 7.33 -5.70
C MET A 342 -16.20 8.16 -6.97
N GLU A 343 -15.48 7.64 -7.97
CA GLU A 343 -15.24 8.39 -9.21
C GLU A 343 -16.54 8.65 -9.99
N LEU A 344 -17.44 7.66 -10.06
CA LEU A 344 -18.76 7.85 -10.67
C LEU A 344 -19.61 8.86 -9.87
N ALA A 345 -19.47 8.91 -8.55
CA ALA A 345 -20.14 9.91 -7.71
C ALA A 345 -19.72 11.34 -8.10
N LYS A 346 -18.42 11.58 -8.28
CA LYS A 346 -17.87 12.86 -8.75
C LYS A 346 -18.42 13.24 -10.12
N LEU A 347 -18.56 12.28 -11.04
CA LEU A 347 -19.14 12.55 -12.37
C LEU A 347 -20.62 12.95 -12.31
N TYR A 348 -21.42 12.30 -11.45
CA TYR A 348 -22.82 12.68 -11.22
C TYR A 348 -22.97 14.01 -10.47
N GLU A 349 -22.05 14.34 -9.57
CA GLU A 349 -22.00 15.64 -8.90
C GLU A 349 -21.71 16.77 -9.89
N GLN A 350 -20.76 16.57 -10.81
CA GLN A 350 -20.27 17.60 -11.73
C GLN A 350 -20.99 17.62 -13.08
N GLY A 351 -21.75 16.57 -13.42
CA GLY A 351 -22.41 16.44 -14.73
C GLY A 351 -21.43 16.14 -15.87
N ILE A 352 -20.35 15.40 -15.60
CA ILE A 352 -19.31 15.06 -16.59
C ILE A 352 -19.66 13.73 -17.25
N GLY A 353 -20.06 13.77 -18.53
CA GLY A 353 -20.46 12.57 -19.28
C GLY A 353 -21.85 12.01 -18.91
N VAL A 354 -22.49 12.56 -17.86
CA VAL A 354 -23.83 12.23 -17.37
C VAL A 354 -24.57 13.50 -16.95
N GLU A 355 -25.90 13.44 -16.83
CA GLU A 355 -26.67 14.51 -16.19
C GLU A 355 -26.38 14.56 -14.69
N VAL A 356 -26.39 15.78 -14.12
CA VAL A 356 -26.20 15.97 -12.68
C VAL A 356 -27.28 15.23 -11.90
N ASN A 357 -26.86 14.44 -10.90
CA ASN A 357 -27.77 13.74 -10.00
C ASN A 357 -27.16 13.64 -8.60
N GLU A 358 -27.49 14.63 -7.75
CA GLU A 358 -26.96 14.72 -6.39
C GLU A 358 -27.31 13.51 -5.52
N ALA A 359 -28.53 12.98 -5.67
CA ALA A 359 -28.96 11.81 -4.90
C ALA A 359 -28.15 10.56 -5.27
N ARG A 360 -27.89 10.37 -6.57
CA ARG A 360 -27.07 9.26 -7.05
C ARG A 360 -25.60 9.43 -6.66
N ALA A 361 -25.07 10.64 -6.72
CA ALA A 361 -23.71 10.94 -6.26
C ALA A 361 -23.56 10.59 -4.76
N LEU A 362 -24.48 11.05 -3.92
CA LEU A 362 -24.45 10.77 -2.48
C LEU A 362 -24.55 9.26 -2.17
N GLU A 363 -25.42 8.53 -2.87
CA GLU A 363 -25.54 7.07 -2.75
C GLU A 363 -24.21 6.36 -3.06
N LEU A 364 -23.54 6.77 -4.14
CA LEU A 364 -22.27 6.19 -4.57
C LEU A 364 -21.11 6.54 -3.62
N TYR A 365 -21.04 7.78 -3.12
CA TYR A 365 -20.08 8.14 -2.07
C TYR A 365 -20.28 7.29 -0.81
N GLN A 366 -21.54 7.11 -0.37
CA GLN A 366 -21.85 6.26 0.78
C GLN A 366 -21.47 4.81 0.54
N ALA A 367 -21.75 4.25 -0.63
CA ALA A 367 -21.38 2.88 -0.98
C ALA A 367 -19.85 2.66 -0.93
N ALA A 368 -19.06 3.60 -1.47
CA ALA A 368 -17.60 3.53 -1.40
C ALA A 368 -17.11 3.63 0.06
N ALA A 369 -17.68 4.55 0.84
CA ALA A 369 -17.33 4.75 2.23
C ALA A 369 -17.69 3.55 3.13
N ASP A 370 -18.80 2.86 2.87
CA ASP A 370 -19.21 1.65 3.60
C ASP A 370 -18.23 0.50 3.37
N GLN A 371 -17.55 0.48 2.21
CA GLN A 371 -16.46 -0.45 1.91
C GLN A 371 -15.10 -0.03 2.52
N GLY A 372 -15.04 1.06 3.29
CA GLY A 372 -13.80 1.53 3.91
C GLY A 372 -12.91 2.36 2.98
N PHE A 373 -13.45 2.90 1.89
CA PHE A 373 -12.67 3.71 0.96
C PHE A 373 -12.39 5.10 1.55
N ALA A 374 -11.16 5.30 2.04
CA ALA A 374 -10.79 6.47 2.84
C ALA A 374 -11.09 7.82 2.15
N ASP A 375 -10.86 7.93 0.83
CA ASP A 375 -11.12 9.14 0.06
C ASP A 375 -12.63 9.49 0.08
N ALA A 376 -13.51 8.51 -0.13
CA ALA A 376 -14.96 8.70 -0.07
C ALA A 376 -15.45 9.00 1.36
N ILE A 377 -14.82 8.40 2.38
CA ILE A 377 -15.10 8.70 3.79
C ILE A 377 -14.76 10.16 4.09
N ASN A 378 -13.60 10.64 3.63
CA ASN A 378 -13.18 12.03 3.78
C ASN A 378 -14.12 12.99 3.03
N ASP A 379 -14.49 12.68 1.78
CA ASP A 379 -15.42 13.48 0.98
C ASP A 379 -16.80 13.58 1.63
N LEU A 380 -17.33 12.48 2.19
CA LEU A 380 -18.56 12.52 3.00
C LEU A 380 -18.43 13.39 4.24
N GLY A 381 -17.26 13.41 4.87
CA GLY A 381 -16.96 14.34 5.97
C GLY A 381 -17.13 15.79 5.53
N PHE A 382 -16.56 16.18 4.39
CA PHE A 382 -16.74 17.52 3.83
C PHE A 382 -18.19 17.82 3.42
N LEU A 383 -18.86 16.88 2.76
CA LEU A 383 -20.26 17.01 2.36
C LEU A 383 -21.18 17.24 3.57
N HIS A 384 -20.95 16.51 4.67
CA HIS A 384 -21.66 16.73 5.92
C HIS A 384 -21.26 18.04 6.61
N TYR A 385 -20.01 18.45 6.55
CA TYR A 385 -19.56 19.70 7.15
C TYR A 385 -20.20 20.93 6.48
N GLN A 386 -20.21 20.95 5.14
CA GLN A 386 -20.65 22.09 4.34
C GLN A 386 -22.14 22.05 3.98
N GLY A 387 -22.76 20.88 4.00
CA GLY A 387 -24.13 20.68 3.51
C GLY A 387 -24.20 20.58 1.98
N GLY A 388 -23.45 19.66 1.38
CA GLY A 388 -23.43 19.38 -0.06
C GLY A 388 -24.40 18.26 -0.48
N LEU A 389 -24.71 18.15 -1.78
CA LEU A 389 -25.56 17.10 -2.37
C LEU A 389 -26.93 16.92 -1.67
N GLY A 390 -27.58 18.04 -1.35
CA GLY A 390 -28.87 18.05 -0.65
C GLY A 390 -28.82 17.74 0.86
N LEU A 391 -27.62 17.55 1.44
CA LEU A 391 -27.46 17.38 2.89
C LEU A 391 -27.56 18.72 3.63
N ARG A 392 -28.05 18.67 4.87
CA ARG A 392 -27.90 19.78 5.81
C ARG A 392 -26.55 19.66 6.53
N PRO A 393 -25.86 20.77 6.84
CA PRO A 393 -24.65 20.75 7.63
C PRO A 393 -24.84 19.99 8.95
N ASN A 394 -23.94 19.05 9.23
CA ASN A 394 -23.87 18.25 10.44
C ASN A 394 -22.39 18.08 10.85
N PRO A 395 -21.84 19.02 11.65
CA PRO A 395 -20.45 18.95 12.09
C PRO A 395 -20.14 17.69 12.89
N GLU A 396 -21.03 17.20 13.75
CA GLU A 396 -20.80 15.99 14.55
C GLU A 396 -20.57 14.77 13.65
N LYS A 397 -21.41 14.60 12.63
CA LYS A 397 -21.25 13.51 11.66
C LYS A 397 -20.01 13.69 10.77
N ALA A 398 -19.66 14.93 10.43
CA ALA A 398 -18.42 15.21 9.71
C ALA A 398 -17.18 14.79 10.52
N LEU A 399 -17.18 15.04 11.83
CA LEU A 399 -16.09 14.62 12.72
C LEU A 399 -15.92 13.10 12.74
N GLU A 400 -17.03 12.34 12.80
CA GLU A 400 -16.99 10.87 12.74
C GLU A 400 -16.35 10.37 11.44
N PHE A 401 -16.68 10.99 10.30
CA PHE A 401 -16.07 10.67 9.02
C PHE A 401 -14.59 11.03 8.97
N PHE A 402 -14.19 12.21 9.43
CA PHE A 402 -12.79 12.62 9.46
C PHE A 402 -11.94 11.74 10.38
N GLU A 403 -12.44 11.36 11.56
CA GLU A 403 -11.76 10.40 12.44
C GLU A 403 -11.55 9.06 11.74
N ARG A 404 -12.61 8.52 11.13
CA ARG A 404 -12.54 7.24 10.41
C ARG A 404 -11.57 7.28 9.23
N ALA A 405 -11.53 8.36 8.46
CA ALA A 405 -10.58 8.53 7.37
C ALA A 405 -9.14 8.71 7.89
N ALA A 406 -8.95 9.41 9.01
CA ALA A 406 -7.65 9.58 9.65
C ALA A 406 -7.08 8.25 10.18
N ASP A 407 -7.94 7.41 10.76
CA ASP A 407 -7.58 6.06 11.22
C ASP A 407 -7.24 5.13 10.04
N LEU A 408 -7.85 5.36 8.87
CA LEU A 408 -7.46 4.73 7.60
C LEU A 408 -6.27 5.41 6.90
N ARG A 409 -5.59 6.33 7.60
CA ARG A 409 -4.37 7.02 7.16
C ARG A 409 -4.53 7.92 5.93
N HIS A 410 -5.72 8.47 5.71
CA HIS A 410 -5.92 9.52 4.72
C HIS A 410 -5.16 10.79 5.18
N PRO A 411 -4.19 11.31 4.40
CA PRO A 411 -3.29 12.39 4.84
C PRO A 411 -4.01 13.65 5.33
N GLU A 412 -4.96 14.13 4.53
CA GLU A 412 -5.73 15.34 4.80
C GLU A 412 -6.67 15.15 6.00
N ALA A 413 -7.28 13.96 6.14
CA ALA A 413 -8.11 13.64 7.29
C ALA A 413 -7.28 13.57 8.58
N GLN A 414 -6.06 13.00 8.54
CA GLN A 414 -5.15 13.00 9.69
C GLN A 414 -4.79 14.43 10.11
N PHE A 415 -4.46 15.30 9.15
CA PHE A 415 -4.20 16.71 9.43
C PHE A 415 -5.42 17.42 10.03
N ASN A 416 -6.59 17.24 9.41
CA ASN A 416 -7.85 17.84 9.86
C ASN A 416 -8.21 17.37 11.27
N PHE A 417 -8.09 16.09 11.53
CA PHE A 417 -8.38 15.51 12.84
C PHE A 417 -7.40 16.02 13.90
N ALA A 418 -6.12 16.18 13.56
CA ALA A 418 -5.16 16.82 14.45
C ALA A 418 -5.54 18.28 14.79
N ALA A 419 -5.97 19.06 13.81
CA ALA A 419 -6.43 20.44 14.03
C ALA A 419 -7.68 20.50 14.93
N LEU A 420 -8.60 19.55 14.78
CA LEU A 420 -9.79 19.44 15.62
C LEU A 420 -9.46 19.06 17.08
N ILE A 421 -8.46 18.19 17.28
CA ILE A 421 -7.95 17.87 18.62
C ILE A 421 -7.28 19.10 19.23
N ASP A 422 -6.45 19.82 18.47
CA ASP A 422 -5.76 21.04 18.91
C ASP A 422 -6.75 22.16 19.31
N ASP A 423 -7.84 22.31 18.55
CA ASP A 423 -8.94 23.24 18.84
C ASP A 423 -9.81 22.79 20.03
N GLY A 424 -9.55 21.61 20.63
CA GLY A 424 -10.26 21.09 21.79
C GLY A 424 -11.67 20.55 21.49
N LEU A 425 -11.95 20.23 20.22
CA LEU A 425 -13.26 19.77 19.77
C LEU A 425 -13.47 18.26 19.94
N ILE A 426 -12.38 17.51 20.16
CA ILE A 426 -12.43 16.06 20.37
C ILE A 426 -12.24 15.73 21.84
N ALA A 427 -13.29 15.19 22.46
CA ALA A 427 -13.24 14.80 23.88
C ALA A 427 -12.17 13.72 24.12
N ASN A 428 -11.47 13.82 25.26
CA ASN A 428 -10.45 12.87 25.72
C ASN A 428 -9.17 12.77 24.86
N LYS A 429 -9.00 13.64 23.85
CA LYS A 429 -7.73 13.81 23.13
C LYS A 429 -7.12 15.16 23.48
N GLY A 430 -5.79 15.26 23.42
CA GLY A 430 -5.05 16.47 23.75
C GLY A 430 -3.85 16.72 22.83
N PRO A 431 -2.96 17.66 23.20
CA PRO A 431 -1.84 18.08 22.37
C PRO A 431 -0.94 16.95 21.87
N LYS A 432 -0.75 15.91 22.69
CA LYS A 432 0.04 14.73 22.33
C LYS A 432 -0.63 13.93 21.20
N ASP A 433 -1.94 13.74 21.26
CA ASP A 433 -2.70 13.03 20.22
C ASP A 433 -2.69 13.85 18.92
N ALA A 434 -2.88 15.17 19.01
CA ALA A 434 -2.79 16.06 17.85
C ALA A 434 -1.41 15.95 17.17
N ALA A 435 -0.33 16.01 17.95
CA ALA A 435 1.03 15.86 17.43
C ALA A 435 1.26 14.50 16.74
N GLN A 436 0.69 13.41 17.28
CA GLN A 436 0.77 12.08 16.66
C GLN A 436 0.11 12.04 15.28
N TYR A 437 -1.10 12.61 15.14
CA TYR A 437 -1.77 12.70 13.84
C TYR A 437 -1.04 13.66 12.89
N LEU A 438 -0.46 14.77 13.37
CA LEU A 438 0.37 15.67 12.53
C LEU A 438 1.62 14.97 12.02
N TYR A 439 2.31 14.23 12.89
CA TYR A 439 3.47 13.45 12.49
C TYR A 439 3.07 12.36 11.49
N ALA A 440 1.96 11.64 11.70
CA ALA A 440 1.48 10.66 10.74
C ALA A 440 1.13 11.28 9.39
N ALA A 441 0.44 12.43 9.38
CA ALA A 441 0.12 13.19 8.18
C ALA A 441 1.38 13.66 7.44
N LEU A 442 2.41 14.11 8.17
CA LEU A 442 3.71 14.45 7.60
C LEU A 442 4.40 13.23 6.98
N ARG A 443 4.41 12.09 7.69
CA ARG A 443 5.04 10.84 7.21
C ARG A 443 4.34 10.28 5.99
N SER A 444 3.04 10.52 5.82
CA SER A 444 2.27 10.09 4.64
C SER A 444 2.78 10.68 3.31
N GLY A 445 3.60 11.73 3.33
CA GLY A 445 4.15 12.36 2.14
C GLY A 445 3.32 13.53 1.60
N SER A 446 2.26 13.96 2.30
CA SER A 446 1.48 15.14 1.88
C SER A 446 2.34 16.41 1.88
N GLN A 447 2.64 16.92 0.68
CA GLN A 447 3.41 18.14 0.48
C GLN A 447 2.68 19.36 1.07
N ASP A 448 1.35 19.37 1.04
CA ASP A 448 0.53 20.42 1.64
C ASP A 448 0.70 20.45 3.17
N VAL A 449 0.67 19.29 3.82
CA VAL A 449 0.93 19.18 5.26
C VAL A 449 2.34 19.65 5.60
N LEU A 450 3.34 19.24 4.82
CA LEU A 450 4.72 19.71 4.98
C LEU A 450 4.79 21.25 4.89
N ASN A 451 4.24 21.83 3.83
CA ASN A 451 4.26 23.28 3.61
C ASN A 451 3.56 24.03 4.75
N LEU A 452 2.39 23.55 5.19
CA LEU A 452 1.66 24.16 6.31
C LEU A 452 2.46 24.14 7.61
N LEU A 453 3.08 23.02 7.95
CA LEU A 453 3.92 22.90 9.15
C LEU A 453 5.16 23.81 9.09
N LEU A 454 5.72 24.03 7.90
CA LEU A 454 6.89 24.89 7.71
C LEU A 454 6.57 26.38 7.64
N GLU A 455 5.43 26.75 7.03
CA GLU A 455 5.08 28.15 6.73
C GLU A 455 4.11 28.75 7.75
N ARG A 456 3.21 27.94 8.32
CA ARG A 456 2.18 28.39 9.25
C ARG A 456 2.17 27.58 10.55
N PRO A 457 3.32 27.31 11.19
CA PRO A 457 3.38 26.45 12.37
C PRO A 457 2.50 26.96 13.53
N THR A 458 2.34 28.27 13.67
CA THR A 458 1.53 28.90 14.72
C THR A 458 0.03 28.69 14.57
N MET A 459 -0.42 27.96 13.55
CA MET A 459 -1.81 27.50 13.44
C MET A 459 -2.15 26.39 14.43
N PHE A 460 -1.15 25.75 15.05
CA PHE A 460 -1.33 24.80 16.15
C PHE A 460 -0.96 25.46 17.48
N ALA A 461 -1.57 25.04 18.59
CA ALA A 461 -1.25 25.51 19.93
C ALA A 461 0.23 25.23 20.31
N GLU A 462 0.77 26.00 21.24
CA GLU A 462 2.18 25.85 21.66
C GLU A 462 2.46 24.47 22.25
N GLU A 463 1.51 23.93 22.99
CA GLU A 463 1.55 22.60 23.59
C GLU A 463 1.66 21.53 22.51
N THR A 464 0.86 21.61 21.44
CA THR A 464 0.90 20.65 20.32
C THR A 464 2.21 20.75 19.55
N ARG A 465 2.75 21.96 19.35
CA ARG A 465 4.05 22.15 18.72
C ARG A 465 5.20 21.57 19.55
N ARG A 466 5.13 21.65 20.88
CA ARG A 466 6.09 20.99 21.78
C ARG A 466 6.02 19.47 21.67
N GLU A 467 4.82 18.90 21.65
CA GLU A 467 4.64 17.46 21.49
C GLU A 467 5.14 16.99 20.11
N LEU A 468 4.96 17.79 19.05
CA LEU A 468 5.54 17.50 17.74
C LEU A 468 7.08 17.53 17.78
N GLN A 469 7.69 18.51 18.44
CA GLN A 469 9.14 18.53 18.66
C GLN A 469 9.62 17.30 19.44
N ALA A 470 8.91 16.91 20.50
CA ALA A 470 9.23 15.72 21.30
C ALA A 470 9.17 14.44 20.45
N GLN A 471 8.19 14.34 19.56
CA GLN A 471 8.07 13.23 18.63
C GLN A 471 9.22 13.21 17.62
N LEU A 472 9.59 14.36 17.04
CA LEU A 472 10.76 14.48 16.16
C LEU A 472 12.06 14.09 16.89
N GLN A 473 12.23 14.46 18.16
CA GLN A 473 13.38 14.02 18.96
C GLN A 473 13.39 12.51 19.20
N ALA A 474 12.24 11.92 19.54
CA ALA A 474 12.12 10.48 19.81
C ALA A 474 12.54 9.61 18.60
N PHE A 475 12.36 10.13 17.39
CA PHE A 475 12.78 9.49 16.14
C PHE A 475 14.14 10.00 15.60
N ASN A 476 14.90 10.75 16.41
CA ASN A 476 16.21 11.30 16.07
C ASN A 476 16.24 12.25 14.86
N PHE A 477 15.11 12.90 14.54
CA PHE A 477 15.05 13.94 13.51
C PHE A 477 15.38 15.34 14.05
N TYR A 478 15.39 15.52 15.36
CA TYR A 478 15.60 16.82 16.00
C TYR A 478 16.39 16.67 17.31
N GLU A 479 17.31 17.58 17.58
CA GLU A 479 18.16 17.56 18.79
C GLU A 479 18.06 18.87 19.62
N GLY A 480 17.25 19.84 19.17
CA GLY A 480 17.12 21.14 19.85
C GLY A 480 16.12 21.12 21.02
N SER A 481 15.86 22.27 21.65
CA SER A 481 14.91 22.38 22.77
C SER A 481 13.46 22.08 22.35
N ILE A 482 12.69 21.50 23.27
CA ILE A 482 11.23 21.38 23.19
C ILE A 482 10.62 22.65 23.80
N ASP A 483 10.47 23.69 23.00
CA ASP A 483 10.02 25.01 23.42
C ASP A 483 8.72 25.46 22.74
N GLY A 484 8.30 24.76 21.68
CA GLY A 484 7.14 25.09 20.85
C GLY A 484 7.46 26.09 19.74
N ASP A 485 8.72 26.51 19.59
CA ASP A 485 9.15 27.38 18.50
C ASP A 485 9.62 26.56 17.29
N ILE A 486 8.96 26.75 16.15
CA ILE A 486 9.28 26.02 14.91
C ILE A 486 10.34 26.82 14.13
N GLY A 487 11.50 26.99 14.77
CA GLY A 487 12.68 27.63 14.20
C GLY A 487 13.43 26.74 13.19
N PRO A 488 14.59 27.20 12.68
CA PRO A 488 15.33 26.48 11.63
C PRO A 488 15.71 25.04 11.98
N GLY A 489 15.98 24.74 13.25
CA GLY A 489 16.27 23.37 13.72
C GLY A 489 15.06 22.46 13.61
N THR A 490 13.91 22.88 14.14
CA THR A 490 12.66 22.13 14.04
C THR A 490 12.22 21.96 12.59
N LYS A 491 12.36 23.00 11.74
CA LYS A 491 12.05 22.91 10.31
C LYS A 491 12.90 21.89 9.57
N ARG A 492 14.20 21.78 9.89
CA ARG A 492 15.05 20.70 9.36
C ARG A 492 14.57 19.34 9.84
N GLY A 493 14.20 19.20 11.12
CA GLY A 493 13.64 17.96 11.64
C GLY A 493 12.32 17.56 10.97
N ILE A 494 11.42 18.50 10.69
CA ILE A 494 10.19 18.28 9.93
C ILE A 494 10.51 17.81 8.51
N ARG A 495 11.49 18.42 7.84
CA ARG A 495 11.93 18.00 6.49
C ARG A 495 12.55 16.60 6.51
N ALA A 496 13.42 16.30 7.47
CA ALA A 496 14.01 14.97 7.64
C ALA A 496 12.93 13.91 7.95
N ALA A 497 11.96 14.24 8.80
CA ALA A 497 10.80 13.39 9.05
C ALA A 497 9.88 13.28 7.82
N TYR A 498 9.89 14.20 6.88
CA TYR A 498 9.24 14.00 5.58
C TYR A 498 10.09 13.12 4.63
N GLY A 499 11.38 12.91 4.90
CA GLY A 499 12.30 12.21 3.99
C GLY A 499 13.05 13.15 3.04
N LEU A 500 13.09 14.46 3.33
CA LEU A 500 13.98 15.40 2.64
C LEU A 500 15.27 15.58 3.44
N GLU A 501 16.40 15.71 2.74
CA GLU A 501 17.70 16.08 3.31
C GLU A 501 17.70 17.46 4.00
#